data_AF-A0A1Q8QXV7-F1
#
_entry.id   AF-A0A1Q8QXV7-F1
#
_cell.length_a   1.000
_cell.length_b   1.000
_cell.length_c   1.000
_cell.angle_alpha   90.00
_cell.angle_beta   90.00
_cell.angle_gamma   90.00
#
_symmetry.space_group_name_H-M   'P 1'
#
loop_
_entity.id
_entity.type
_entity.pdbx_description
1 polymer ?
#
loop_
_entity_poly.entity_id
_entity_poly.type
_entity_poly.pdbx_seq_one_letter_code
_entity_poly.pdbx_strand_id
1 'polypeptide(L)'
;MAENVESTKKVKIPRHEMPCQDPQVRAHNFEEVALGYSQETAIEEAKRCLQCKKPLCRTGCPVEVLIPDFIKQIAEGDFQEAAKVLKVKNSLPAVCGRVCPQESQCESKCILGIKGESVAIGRLERFAADFGMKSEKAEMEKVEPSGKRVAIIGAGPSGLACAGDLAKAGHAVTIFEALHVAGGVLMYGIPQFRLPKEIVQTEIENLKQMGVEILTNQVVGKITSVDELMENGYDAVFIGTGAGLPYFMDIPGENLNGVYSANEFLTRTNLMKGYKFPDYATPVKVGKNVAVLGAGNVAMDSARTAFRLGAENVYIIYRRSRDEMPARKEELEHAEEEGIQFRLLTNPVSIEGDERGWVKSLTCLRYELGEPDASGRRAPVAIKGSEFEIPMDTVVVAIGQGPNPLVTTSTPGLELNKRGNIVADAETLMTSKPGVFAGGDIVTGAATVILAMGAGKKAAEGINQYLKAK
;
A
#
# COMPACT_ATOMS: atom_id res chain seq x y z
N MET A 1 20.61 59.29 -16.10
CA MET A 1 20.33 58.11 -16.96
C MET A 1 20.04 56.97 -16.02
N ALA A 2 18.77 56.59 -15.89
CA ALA A 2 18.35 55.46 -15.07
C ALA A 2 18.39 54.21 -15.96
N GLU A 3 19.29 53.27 -15.67
CA GLU A 3 19.33 51.98 -16.34
C GLU A 3 18.18 51.12 -15.82
N ASN A 4 17.29 50.73 -16.74
CA ASN A 4 16.23 49.78 -16.50
C ASN A 4 16.83 48.42 -16.15
N VAL A 5 16.66 47.99 -14.90
CA VAL A 5 16.87 46.60 -14.50
C VAL A 5 15.69 45.80 -15.05
N GLU A 6 15.90 45.23 -16.23
CA GLU A 6 14.95 44.32 -16.87
C GLU A 6 14.86 43.06 -16.02
N SER A 7 13.76 42.91 -15.26
CA SER A 7 13.52 41.74 -14.42
C SER A 7 13.40 40.52 -15.33
N THR A 8 14.43 39.68 -15.37
CA THR A 8 14.39 38.39 -16.06
C THR A 8 13.26 37.56 -15.45
N LYS A 9 12.16 37.41 -16.20
CA LYS A 9 11.09 36.48 -15.83
C LYS A 9 11.71 35.08 -15.76
N LYS A 10 11.87 34.53 -14.55
CA LYS A 10 12.29 33.14 -14.35
C LYS A 10 11.40 32.24 -15.20
N VAL A 11 11.99 31.53 -16.16
CA VAL A 11 11.30 30.55 -16.99
C VAL A 11 10.66 29.52 -16.07
N LYS A 12 9.34 29.34 -16.18
CA LYS A 12 8.59 28.41 -15.34
C LYS A 12 8.86 27.00 -15.85
N ILE A 13 9.65 26.22 -15.11
CA ILE A 13 9.91 24.81 -15.41
C ILE A 13 8.59 24.04 -15.22
N PRO A 14 8.04 23.40 -16.28
CA PRO A 14 6.81 22.60 -16.17
C PRO A 14 7.05 21.38 -15.28
N ARG A 15 5.98 20.78 -14.73
CA ARG A 15 6.11 19.50 -14.04
C ARG A 15 6.49 18.44 -15.05
N HIS A 16 7.52 17.66 -14.76
CA HIS A 16 7.88 16.55 -15.63
C HIS A 16 6.88 15.40 -15.47
N GLU A 17 6.44 14.85 -16.60
CA GLU A 17 5.60 13.65 -16.63
C GLU A 17 6.45 12.42 -16.31
N MET A 18 5.83 11.41 -15.69
CA MET A 18 6.51 10.14 -15.45
C MET A 18 6.64 9.40 -16.78
N PRO A 19 7.85 9.01 -17.21
CA PRO A 19 7.98 8.10 -18.34
C PRO A 19 7.27 6.79 -18.00
N CYS A 20 6.35 6.36 -18.87
CA CYS A 20 5.61 5.12 -18.71
C CYS A 20 5.80 4.23 -19.94
N GLN A 21 5.63 2.92 -19.76
CA GLN A 21 5.48 2.01 -20.89
C GLN A 21 4.27 2.42 -21.74
N ASP A 22 4.33 2.11 -23.04
CA ASP A 22 3.21 2.26 -23.96
C ASP A 22 1.98 1.48 -23.46
N PRO A 23 0.76 2.08 -23.43
CA PRO A 23 -0.43 1.42 -22.92
C PRO A 23 -0.77 0.09 -23.61
N GLN A 24 -0.58 -0.01 -24.94
CA GLN A 24 -0.87 -1.22 -25.70
C GLN A 24 0.14 -2.33 -25.40
N VAL A 25 1.39 -1.98 -25.09
CA VAL A 25 2.42 -2.95 -24.69
C VAL A 25 2.24 -3.40 -23.25
N ARG A 26 2.08 -2.45 -22.32
CA ARG A 26 2.05 -2.72 -20.87
C ARG A 26 0.80 -3.46 -20.40
N ALA A 27 -0.27 -3.38 -21.18
CA ALA A 27 -1.50 -4.12 -20.97
C ALA A 27 -1.33 -5.65 -21.06
N HIS A 28 -0.21 -6.12 -21.63
CA HIS A 28 0.05 -7.55 -21.88
C HIS A 28 1.28 -8.08 -21.14
N ASN A 29 1.82 -7.32 -20.18
CA ASN A 29 2.94 -7.77 -19.36
C ASN A 29 2.78 -7.31 -17.90
N PHE A 30 3.55 -7.92 -17.00
CA PHE A 30 3.55 -7.59 -15.57
C PHE A 30 4.75 -6.73 -15.15
N GLU A 31 5.48 -6.16 -16.10
CA GLU A 31 6.62 -5.27 -15.83
C GLU A 31 6.14 -3.90 -15.32
N GLU A 32 7.02 -3.16 -14.67
CA GLU A 32 6.69 -1.88 -14.03
C GLU A 32 6.22 -0.85 -15.08
N VAL A 33 5.01 -0.28 -14.91
CA VAL A 33 4.44 0.69 -15.85
C VAL A 33 5.21 2.00 -15.85
N ALA A 34 5.36 2.60 -14.66
CA ALA A 34 6.12 3.82 -14.49
C ALA A 34 7.61 3.49 -14.47
N LEU A 35 8.41 4.06 -15.37
CA LEU A 35 9.81 3.72 -15.58
C LEU A 35 10.79 4.50 -14.68
N GLY A 36 10.31 5.59 -14.06
CA GLY A 36 11.13 6.47 -13.23
C GLY A 36 11.82 7.56 -14.05
N TYR A 37 12.39 8.55 -13.35
CA TYR A 37 13.12 9.64 -13.98
C TYR A 37 14.55 9.26 -14.35
N SER A 38 15.06 9.86 -15.41
CA SER A 38 16.50 9.99 -15.64
C SER A 38 17.12 10.95 -14.62
N GLN A 39 18.45 10.96 -14.50
CA GLN A 39 19.15 11.90 -13.63
C GLN A 39 18.88 13.36 -14.04
N GLU A 40 18.89 13.65 -15.34
CA GLU A 40 18.63 14.98 -15.90
C GLU A 40 17.22 15.46 -15.52
N THR A 41 16.19 14.66 -15.79
CA THR A 41 14.81 14.97 -15.45
C THR A 41 14.60 15.12 -13.94
N ALA A 42 15.25 14.27 -13.12
CA ALA A 42 15.18 14.38 -11.67
C ALA A 42 15.79 15.69 -11.16
N ILE A 43 16.92 16.13 -11.69
CA ILE A 43 17.54 17.42 -11.35
C ILE A 43 16.61 18.58 -11.76
N GLU A 44 16.05 18.56 -12.98
CA GLU A 44 15.16 19.62 -13.46
C GLU A 44 13.88 19.72 -12.62
N GLU A 45 13.25 18.59 -12.31
CA GLU A 45 12.07 18.53 -11.43
C GLU A 45 12.42 18.97 -10.00
N ALA A 46 13.59 18.57 -9.46
CA ALA A 46 14.04 18.99 -8.13
C ALA A 46 14.26 20.50 -8.03
N LYS A 47 14.75 21.15 -9.10
CA LYS A 47 14.93 22.61 -9.19
C LYS A 47 13.60 23.40 -9.15
N ARG A 48 12.45 22.74 -9.32
CA ARG A 48 11.12 23.36 -9.12
C ARG A 48 10.81 23.61 -7.65
N CYS A 49 11.47 22.89 -6.73
CA CYS A 49 11.25 23.06 -5.29
C CYS A 49 11.68 24.44 -4.82
N LEU A 50 10.76 25.16 -4.15
CA LEU A 50 10.98 26.52 -3.68
C LEU A 50 11.86 26.61 -2.42
N GLN A 51 12.33 25.48 -1.87
CA GLN A 51 13.07 25.42 -0.61
C GLN A 51 12.38 26.24 0.50
N CYS A 52 11.10 25.95 0.71
CA CYS A 52 10.22 26.71 1.58
C CYS A 52 10.74 26.72 3.02
N LYS A 53 10.90 27.91 3.63
CA LYS A 53 11.29 28.05 5.05
C LYS A 53 10.35 27.30 6.01
N LYS A 54 9.05 27.26 5.69
CA LYS A 54 8.04 26.45 6.39
C LYS A 54 7.49 25.41 5.40
N PRO A 55 8.11 24.22 5.32
CA PRO A 55 7.77 23.24 4.30
C PRO A 55 6.49 22.47 4.66
N LEU A 56 5.34 22.98 4.21
CA LEU A 56 4.04 22.32 4.42
C LEU A 56 3.95 20.91 3.81
N CYS A 57 4.77 20.60 2.81
CA CYS A 57 4.87 19.24 2.27
C CYS A 57 5.23 18.20 3.34
N ARG A 58 6.00 18.57 4.38
CA ARG A 58 6.37 17.68 5.49
C ARG A 58 5.18 17.31 6.36
N THR A 59 4.27 18.27 6.60
CA THR A 59 3.07 18.03 7.42
C THR A 59 2.04 17.17 6.69
N GLY A 60 2.11 17.12 5.35
CA GLY A 60 1.32 16.20 4.54
C GLY A 60 1.87 14.77 4.48
N CYS A 61 3.09 14.53 4.95
CA CYS A 61 3.72 13.21 4.98
C CYS A 61 3.52 12.59 6.37
N PRO A 62 2.89 11.40 6.50
CA PRO A 62 2.63 10.78 7.80
C PRO A 62 3.86 10.47 8.67
N VAL A 63 5.05 10.42 8.08
CA VAL A 63 6.31 10.21 8.80
C VAL A 63 7.26 11.40 8.71
N GLU A 64 6.75 12.54 8.23
CA GLU A 64 7.44 13.82 8.20
C GLU A 64 8.82 13.78 7.52
N VAL A 65 8.92 13.07 6.39
CA VAL A 65 10.13 12.99 5.56
C VAL A 65 10.74 14.37 5.38
N LEU A 66 12.07 14.44 5.39
CA LEU A 66 12.86 15.66 5.21
C LEU A 66 12.84 16.11 3.73
N ILE A 67 11.65 16.45 3.23
CA ILE A 67 11.37 16.64 1.80
C ILE A 67 12.26 17.70 1.14
N PRO A 68 12.37 18.94 1.67
CA PRO A 68 13.24 19.95 1.07
C PRO A 68 14.70 19.52 1.03
N ASP A 69 15.15 18.78 2.05
CA ASP A 69 16.55 18.41 2.25
C ASP A 69 16.99 17.38 1.21
N PHE A 70 16.24 16.29 1.02
CA PHE A 70 16.61 15.30 -0.01
C PHE A 70 16.43 15.86 -1.43
N ILE A 71 15.43 16.72 -1.66
CA ILE A 71 15.23 17.35 -2.98
C ILE A 71 16.38 18.32 -3.29
N LYS A 72 16.90 19.02 -2.28
CA LYS A 72 18.08 19.88 -2.45
C LYS A 72 19.28 19.07 -2.94
N GLN A 73 19.54 17.92 -2.31
CA GLN A 73 20.63 17.03 -2.72
C GLN A 73 20.47 16.54 -4.17
N ILE A 74 19.25 16.18 -4.60
CA ILE A 74 18.98 15.84 -6.01
C ILE A 74 19.27 17.04 -6.93
N ALA A 75 18.82 18.25 -6.58
CA ALA A 75 19.05 19.44 -7.41
C ALA A 75 20.55 19.80 -7.55
N GLU A 76 21.36 19.44 -6.55
CA GLU A 76 22.82 19.62 -6.51
C GLU A 76 23.59 18.46 -7.16
N GLY A 77 22.90 17.36 -7.53
CA GLY A 77 23.49 16.17 -8.15
C GLY A 77 24.01 15.13 -7.17
N ASP A 78 23.82 15.31 -5.86
CA ASP A 78 24.24 14.35 -4.82
C ASP A 78 23.11 13.35 -4.51
N PHE A 79 22.92 12.39 -5.41
CA PHE A 79 21.83 11.42 -5.31
C PHE A 79 22.04 10.40 -4.18
N GLN A 80 23.28 10.13 -3.79
CA GLN A 80 23.58 9.24 -2.66
C GLN A 80 23.18 9.88 -1.34
N GLU A 81 23.52 11.15 -1.15
CA GLU A 81 23.11 11.88 0.05
C GLU A 81 21.58 12.04 0.09
N ALA A 82 20.93 12.27 -1.05
CA ALA A 82 19.47 12.28 -1.12
C ALA A 82 18.84 10.97 -0.59
N ALA A 83 19.41 9.82 -0.98
CA ALA A 83 18.94 8.51 -0.52
C ALA A 83 19.15 8.31 0.99
N LYS A 84 20.28 8.77 1.54
CA LYS A 84 20.55 8.72 2.98
C LYS A 84 19.58 9.59 3.77
N VAL A 85 19.33 10.82 3.32
CA VAL A 85 18.38 11.75 3.95
C VAL A 85 16.97 11.16 3.99
N LEU A 86 16.52 10.48 2.93
CA LEU A 86 15.24 9.76 2.92
C LEU A 86 15.16 8.70 4.02
N LYS A 87 16.21 7.88 4.16
CA LYS A 87 16.28 6.76 5.11
C LYS A 87 16.27 7.19 6.59
N VAL A 88 16.50 8.47 6.90
CA VAL A 88 16.35 9.02 8.25
C VAL A 88 14.91 8.86 8.76
N LYS A 89 13.93 9.17 7.91
CA LYS A 89 12.51 9.17 8.30
C LYS A 89 11.69 8.06 7.64
N ASN A 90 12.03 7.66 6.41
CA ASN A 90 11.30 6.63 5.68
C ASN A 90 12.11 5.31 5.65
N SER A 91 11.54 4.24 6.19
CA SER A 91 12.17 2.92 6.18
C SER A 91 11.98 2.17 4.85
N LEU A 92 11.05 2.62 3.99
CA LEU A 92 10.71 1.99 2.72
C LEU A 92 10.56 3.03 1.58
N PRO A 93 11.55 3.90 1.32
CA PRO A 93 11.39 5.02 0.39
C PRO A 93 11.13 4.56 -1.06
N ALA A 94 11.77 3.48 -1.51
CA ALA A 94 11.55 2.92 -2.85
C ALA A 94 10.11 2.38 -3.03
N VAL A 95 9.47 1.94 -1.94
CA VAL A 95 8.06 1.53 -1.94
C VAL A 95 7.16 2.76 -1.89
N CYS A 96 7.40 3.66 -0.95
CA CYS A 96 6.53 4.82 -0.70
C CYS A 96 6.46 5.77 -1.90
N GLY A 97 7.58 6.01 -2.58
CA GLY A 97 7.62 6.83 -3.80
C GLY A 97 6.75 6.28 -4.94
N ARG A 98 6.50 4.96 -4.95
CA ARG A 98 5.66 4.27 -5.95
C ARG A 98 4.18 4.23 -5.59
N VAL A 99 3.85 4.00 -4.32
CA VAL A 99 2.49 3.60 -3.93
C VAL A 99 1.75 4.60 -3.05
N CYS A 100 2.40 5.65 -2.55
CA CYS A 100 1.70 6.68 -1.79
C CYS A 100 0.71 7.44 -2.68
N PRO A 101 -0.50 7.80 -2.19
CA PRO A 101 -1.40 8.70 -2.88
C PRO A 101 -0.96 10.16 -2.62
N GLN A 102 0.12 10.60 -3.28
CA GLN A 102 0.75 11.89 -3.01
C GLN A 102 -0.22 13.08 -3.17
N GLU A 103 -1.20 12.96 -4.07
CA GLU A 103 -2.27 13.93 -4.33
C GLU A 103 -3.15 14.22 -3.11
N SER A 104 -3.14 13.33 -2.11
CA SER A 104 -3.84 13.48 -0.83
C SER A 104 -2.89 13.66 0.36
N GLN A 105 -1.58 13.69 0.11
CA GLN A 105 -0.51 13.69 1.12
C GLN A 105 0.47 14.85 0.88
N CYS A 106 1.77 14.56 0.72
CA CYS A 106 2.83 15.55 0.65
C CYS A 106 2.68 16.55 -0.50
N GLU A 107 2.22 16.09 -1.67
CA GLU A 107 2.05 16.96 -2.85
C GLU A 107 0.81 17.85 -2.73
N SER A 108 -0.24 17.39 -2.05
CA SER A 108 -1.43 18.21 -1.73
C SER A 108 -1.11 19.44 -0.89
N LYS A 109 -0.01 19.40 -0.13
CA LYS A 109 0.45 20.49 0.74
C LYS A 109 1.60 21.30 0.13
N CYS A 110 2.02 20.99 -1.09
CA CYS A 110 3.11 21.70 -1.75
C CYS A 110 2.69 23.14 -2.07
N ILE A 111 3.46 24.14 -1.58
CA ILE A 111 3.14 25.57 -1.80
C ILE A 111 3.13 25.92 -3.29
N LEU A 112 3.99 25.31 -4.10
CA LEU A 112 4.00 25.49 -5.55
C LEU A 112 2.68 25.05 -6.20
N GLY A 113 2.06 24.01 -5.64
CA GLY A 113 0.78 23.45 -6.11
C GLY A 113 -0.44 24.35 -5.86
N ILE A 114 -0.32 25.42 -5.06
CA ILE A 114 -1.45 26.33 -4.78
C ILE A 114 -1.81 27.16 -6.02
N LYS A 115 -0.82 27.53 -6.85
CA LYS A 115 -1.00 28.36 -8.06
C LYS A 115 -0.52 27.66 -9.33
N GLY A 116 -0.32 26.35 -9.28
CA GLY A 116 0.24 25.57 -10.37
C GLY A 116 0.32 24.10 -9.99
N GLU A 117 1.27 23.37 -10.57
CA GLU A 117 1.48 21.97 -10.23
C GLU A 117 2.51 21.84 -9.10
N SER A 118 2.24 20.93 -8.17
CA SER A 118 3.19 20.58 -7.11
C SER A 118 4.52 20.07 -7.70
N VAL A 119 5.56 20.11 -6.87
CA VAL A 119 6.76 19.31 -7.11
C VAL A 119 6.37 17.84 -7.06
N ALA A 120 6.89 17.03 -7.97
CA ALA A 120 6.66 15.59 -8.04
C ALA A 120 7.47 14.84 -6.96
N ILE A 121 7.14 15.08 -5.69
CA ILE A 121 7.86 14.60 -4.51
C ILE A 121 7.98 13.07 -4.53
N GLY A 122 6.89 12.36 -4.84
CA GLY A 122 6.92 10.89 -4.86
C GLY A 122 7.86 10.33 -5.94
N ARG A 123 7.91 10.99 -7.10
CA ARG A 123 8.78 10.61 -8.22
C ARG A 123 10.25 10.86 -7.91
N LEU A 124 10.56 11.96 -7.22
CA LEU A 124 11.92 12.28 -6.74
C LEU A 124 12.35 11.33 -5.60
N GLU A 125 11.44 11.00 -4.68
CA GLU A 125 11.67 10.00 -3.63
C GLU A 125 12.01 8.63 -4.23
N ARG A 126 11.21 8.18 -5.21
CA ARG A 126 11.49 6.97 -5.98
C ARG A 126 12.87 7.02 -6.62
N PHE A 127 13.18 8.10 -7.35
CA PHE A 127 14.46 8.25 -8.04
C PHE A 127 15.65 8.12 -7.08
N ALA A 128 15.64 8.87 -5.97
CA ALA A 128 16.74 8.83 -5.00
C ALA A 128 16.85 7.46 -4.33
N ALA A 129 15.72 6.82 -4.00
CA ALA A 129 15.73 5.49 -3.41
C ALA A 129 16.27 4.42 -4.38
N ASP A 130 15.83 4.44 -5.64
CA ASP A 130 16.29 3.51 -6.68
C ASP A 130 17.79 3.70 -6.97
N PHE A 131 18.28 4.95 -6.92
CA PHE A 131 19.71 5.24 -7.06
C PHE A 131 20.52 4.71 -5.87
N GLY A 132 20.05 4.96 -4.64
CA GLY A 132 20.68 4.45 -3.42
C GLY A 132 20.71 2.93 -3.31
N MET A 133 19.74 2.22 -3.89
CA MET A 133 19.73 0.75 -3.94
C MET A 133 20.77 0.16 -4.91
N LYS A 134 21.15 0.89 -5.97
CA LYS A 134 22.13 0.44 -6.97
C LYS A 134 23.59 0.68 -6.56
N SER A 135 23.81 1.52 -5.56
CA SER A 135 25.15 1.89 -5.11
C SER A 135 25.65 0.99 -4.00
N GLU A 136 26.96 1.07 -3.73
CA GLU A 136 27.61 0.27 -2.70
C GLU A 136 26.87 0.40 -1.36
N LYS A 137 26.60 -0.75 -0.73
CA LYS A 137 25.93 -0.77 0.57
C LYS A 137 26.83 -0.07 1.58
N ALA A 138 26.29 0.94 2.26
CA ALA A 138 26.95 1.52 3.42
C ALA A 138 27.23 0.43 4.46
N GLU A 139 28.41 0.48 5.09
CA GLU A 139 28.72 -0.39 6.22
C GLU A 139 27.68 -0.18 7.32
N MET A 140 27.12 -1.28 7.83
CA MET A 140 26.20 -1.20 8.96
C MET A 140 26.98 -0.89 10.23
N GLU A 141 26.59 0.17 10.91
CA GLU A 141 27.13 0.49 12.23
C GLU A 141 26.83 -0.66 13.20
N LYS A 142 27.86 -1.09 13.93
CA LYS A 142 27.67 -2.07 15.01
C LYS A 142 26.88 -1.40 16.13
N VAL A 143 25.74 -2.00 16.47
CA VAL A 143 24.90 -1.56 17.58
C VAL A 143 25.18 -2.43 18.80
N GLU A 144 25.37 -1.82 19.96
CA GLU A 144 25.53 -2.54 21.23
C GLU A 144 24.23 -3.26 21.61
N PRO A 145 24.27 -4.57 21.93
CA PRO A 145 23.07 -5.30 22.32
C PRO A 145 22.43 -4.74 23.60
N SER A 146 21.12 -4.53 23.58
CA SER A 146 20.34 -4.08 24.74
C SER A 146 20.07 -5.20 25.75
N GLY A 147 20.24 -6.46 25.33
CA GLY A 147 19.90 -7.65 26.10
C GLY A 147 18.39 -7.97 26.14
N LYS A 148 17.54 -7.17 25.47
CA LYS A 148 16.09 -7.39 25.41
C LYS A 148 15.66 -8.06 24.10
N ARG A 149 14.58 -8.84 24.14
CA ARG A 149 14.02 -9.58 23.00
C ARG A 149 12.62 -9.08 22.65
N VAL A 150 12.36 -8.85 21.37
CA VAL A 150 11.06 -8.38 20.86
C VAL A 150 10.53 -9.29 19.75
N ALA A 151 9.29 -9.75 19.91
CA ALA A 151 8.58 -10.50 18.88
C ALA A 151 7.67 -9.57 18.06
N ILE A 152 7.69 -9.71 16.75
CA ILE A 152 6.83 -8.96 15.82
C ILE A 152 5.94 -9.94 15.07
N ILE A 153 4.63 -9.76 15.12
CA ILE A 153 3.66 -10.63 14.46
C ILE A 153 3.17 -9.93 13.19
N GLY A 154 3.60 -10.45 12.04
CA GLY A 154 3.30 -9.95 10.70
C GLY A 154 4.47 -9.17 10.08
N ALA A 155 4.89 -9.56 8.89
CA ALA A 155 5.99 -8.95 8.13
C ALA A 155 5.51 -7.94 7.08
N GLY A 156 4.41 -7.23 7.36
CA GLY A 156 3.95 -6.11 6.53
C GLY A 156 4.77 -4.82 6.76
N PRO A 157 4.43 -3.70 6.08
CA PRO A 157 5.16 -2.43 6.23
C PRO A 157 5.33 -1.96 7.68
N SER A 158 4.31 -2.17 8.52
CA SER A 158 4.37 -1.80 9.94
C SER A 158 5.38 -2.64 10.71
N GLY A 159 5.33 -3.96 10.55
CA GLY A 159 6.25 -4.89 11.21
C GLY A 159 7.70 -4.71 10.74
N LEU A 160 7.93 -4.54 9.44
CA LEU A 160 9.26 -4.30 8.89
C LEU A 160 9.87 -2.98 9.40
N ALA A 161 9.08 -1.91 9.48
CA ALA A 161 9.53 -0.63 10.03
C ALA A 161 9.84 -0.72 11.53
N CYS A 162 8.95 -1.37 12.29
CA CYS A 162 9.15 -1.59 13.72
C CYS A 162 10.42 -2.40 13.98
N ALA A 163 10.64 -3.47 13.21
CA ALA A 163 11.81 -4.32 13.33
C ALA A 163 13.12 -3.57 13.08
N GLY A 164 13.18 -2.78 12.01
CA GLY A 164 14.37 -2.02 11.66
C GLY A 164 14.74 -0.99 12.73
N ASP A 165 13.77 -0.29 13.30
CA ASP A 165 14.03 0.71 14.34
C ASP A 165 14.39 0.06 15.69
N LEU A 166 13.78 -1.08 16.04
CA LEU A 166 14.15 -1.84 17.24
C LEU A 166 15.54 -2.49 17.15
N ALA A 167 15.92 -3.00 15.97
CA ALA A 167 17.26 -3.52 15.72
C ALA A 167 18.32 -2.41 15.85
N LYS A 168 18.05 -1.21 15.32
CA LYS A 168 18.91 -0.03 15.51
C LYS A 168 19.03 0.41 16.97
N ALA A 169 18.04 0.09 17.80
CA ALA A 169 18.06 0.34 19.24
C ALA A 169 18.76 -0.78 20.05
N GLY A 170 19.31 -1.81 19.38
CA GLY A 170 20.10 -2.89 19.99
C GLY A 170 19.27 -4.08 20.48
N HIS A 171 17.96 -4.10 20.22
CA HIS A 171 17.09 -5.22 20.64
C HIS A 171 17.24 -6.42 19.71
N ALA A 172 17.15 -7.62 20.26
CA ALA A 172 17.06 -8.85 19.46
C ALA A 172 15.62 -9.01 18.96
N VAL A 173 15.43 -8.96 17.63
CA VAL A 173 14.09 -8.93 17.01
C VAL A 173 13.84 -10.20 16.21
N THR A 174 12.70 -10.84 16.45
CA THR A 174 12.18 -11.95 15.62
C THR A 174 10.82 -11.57 15.05
N ILE A 175 10.67 -11.65 13.72
CA ILE A 175 9.40 -11.48 13.01
C ILE A 175 8.77 -12.85 12.74
N PHE A 176 7.50 -13.02 13.08
CA PHE A 176 6.66 -14.18 12.78
C PHE A 176 5.69 -13.83 11.65
N GLU A 177 5.87 -14.47 10.49
CA GLU A 177 5.06 -14.23 9.29
C GLU A 177 4.25 -15.49 8.93
N ALA A 178 2.95 -15.32 8.73
CA ALA A 178 2.04 -16.41 8.42
C ALA A 178 2.29 -17.03 7.04
N LEU A 179 2.64 -16.20 6.05
CA LEU A 179 2.92 -16.65 4.68
C LEU A 179 4.35 -17.17 4.53
N HIS A 180 4.61 -17.82 3.41
CA HIS A 180 5.94 -18.34 3.05
C HIS A 180 6.92 -17.23 2.62
N VAL A 181 6.47 -15.98 2.51
CA VAL A 181 7.27 -14.81 2.12
C VAL A 181 6.88 -13.60 2.96
N ALA A 182 7.88 -12.86 3.45
CA ALA A 182 7.70 -11.60 4.16
C ALA A 182 7.36 -10.44 3.22
N GLY A 183 6.72 -9.39 3.73
CA GLY A 183 6.36 -8.16 3.00
C GLY A 183 4.86 -7.85 3.00
N GLY A 184 4.01 -8.79 3.42
CA GLY A 184 2.56 -8.59 3.50
C GLY A 184 1.95 -8.13 2.18
N VAL A 185 1.11 -7.08 2.22
CA VAL A 185 0.42 -6.54 1.04
C VAL A 185 1.38 -6.11 -0.09
N LEU A 186 2.64 -5.79 0.25
CA LEU A 186 3.67 -5.45 -0.74
C LEU A 186 4.02 -6.64 -1.64
N MET A 187 3.83 -7.87 -1.16
CA MET A 187 4.11 -9.10 -1.90
C MET A 187 2.86 -9.72 -2.51
N TYR A 188 1.79 -9.91 -1.72
CA TYR A 188 0.59 -10.60 -2.22
C TYR A 188 -0.47 -9.66 -2.83
N GLY A 189 -0.48 -8.38 -2.47
CA GLY A 189 -1.56 -7.46 -2.83
C GLY A 189 -1.23 -6.56 -4.02
N ILE A 190 -0.23 -5.69 -3.86
CA ILE A 190 0.16 -4.72 -4.89
C ILE A 190 0.80 -5.47 -6.06
N PRO A 191 0.41 -5.32 -7.33
CA PRO A 191 1.00 -6.10 -8.42
C PRO A 191 2.43 -5.67 -8.81
N GLN A 192 3.15 -6.57 -9.50
CA GLN A 192 4.51 -6.32 -10.01
C GLN A 192 4.60 -5.07 -10.89
N PHE A 193 3.57 -4.81 -11.70
CA PHE A 193 3.53 -3.67 -12.61
C PHE A 193 3.44 -2.30 -11.91
N ARG A 194 3.18 -2.27 -10.59
CA ARG A 194 3.18 -1.06 -9.76
C ARG A 194 4.29 -1.08 -8.71
N LEU A 195 4.60 -2.25 -8.15
CA LEU A 195 5.63 -2.43 -7.15
C LEU A 195 6.43 -3.71 -7.45
N PRO A 196 7.62 -3.57 -8.07
CA PRO A 196 8.52 -4.69 -8.29
C PRO A 196 8.88 -5.42 -7.00
N LYS A 197 8.74 -6.76 -7.00
CA LYS A 197 8.97 -7.59 -5.81
C LYS A 197 10.40 -7.57 -5.34
N GLU A 198 11.33 -7.38 -6.26
CA GLU A 198 12.77 -7.32 -6.02
C GLU A 198 13.14 -6.16 -5.09
N ILE A 199 12.39 -5.07 -5.14
CA ILE A 199 12.56 -3.91 -4.26
C ILE A 199 12.21 -4.28 -2.83
N VAL A 200 11.06 -4.92 -2.64
CA VAL A 200 10.59 -5.36 -1.31
C VAL A 200 11.55 -6.39 -0.72
N GLN A 201 12.01 -7.35 -1.53
CA GLN A 201 12.95 -8.37 -1.09
C GLN A 201 14.31 -7.77 -0.67
N THR A 202 14.76 -6.73 -1.37
CA THR A 202 16.00 -6.04 -0.99
C THR A 202 15.89 -5.39 0.39
N GLU A 203 14.75 -4.79 0.73
CA GLU A 203 14.54 -4.21 2.07
C GLU A 203 14.43 -5.27 3.16
N ILE A 204 13.78 -6.40 2.87
CA ILE A 204 13.72 -7.55 3.78
C ILE A 204 15.13 -8.12 4.03
N GLU A 205 15.94 -8.22 2.97
CA GLU A 205 17.33 -8.69 3.08
C GLU A 205 18.19 -7.71 3.89
N ASN A 206 18.01 -6.39 3.71
CA ASN A 206 18.68 -5.40 4.54
C ASN A 206 18.34 -5.58 6.03
N LEU A 207 17.09 -5.88 6.37
CA LEU A 207 16.69 -6.15 7.77
C LEU A 207 17.35 -7.42 8.32
N LYS A 208 17.43 -8.49 7.53
CA LYS A 208 18.16 -9.70 7.93
C LYS A 208 19.63 -9.43 8.18
N GLN A 209 20.25 -8.60 7.34
CA GLN A 209 21.65 -8.19 7.49
C GLN A 209 21.87 -7.33 8.74
N MET A 210 20.85 -6.61 9.21
CA MET A 210 20.83 -5.93 10.51
C MET A 210 20.65 -6.87 11.72
N GLY A 211 20.53 -8.19 11.50
CA GLY A 211 20.35 -9.19 12.55
C GLY A 211 18.89 -9.47 12.93
N VAL A 212 17.92 -8.96 12.17
CA VAL A 212 16.50 -9.31 12.38
C VAL A 212 16.25 -10.73 11.89
N GLU A 213 15.74 -11.58 12.77
CA GLU A 213 15.29 -12.93 12.41
C GLU A 213 13.88 -12.88 11.81
N ILE A 214 13.63 -13.62 10.74
CA ILE A 214 12.30 -13.68 10.09
C ILE A 214 11.90 -15.14 9.91
N LEU A 215 10.89 -15.56 10.66
CA LEU A 215 10.31 -16.89 10.65
C LEU A 215 9.02 -16.88 9.83
N THR A 216 9.08 -17.43 8.62
CA THR A 216 7.91 -17.59 7.74
C THR A 216 7.13 -18.87 8.05
N ASN A 217 5.91 -18.97 7.53
CA ASN A 217 4.96 -20.05 7.81
C ASN A 217 4.61 -20.18 9.32
N GLN A 218 4.67 -19.07 10.06
CA GLN A 218 4.36 -19.00 11.48
C GLN A 218 3.01 -18.30 11.69
N VAL A 219 1.93 -19.08 11.72
CA VAL A 219 0.57 -18.56 11.96
C VAL A 219 0.33 -18.39 13.46
N VAL A 220 0.67 -17.21 13.99
CA VAL A 220 0.35 -16.85 15.39
C VAL A 220 -1.16 -16.80 15.60
N GLY A 221 -1.62 -17.36 16.71
CA GLY A 221 -3.00 -17.70 17.03
C GLY A 221 -3.42 -19.13 16.63
N LYS A 222 -2.52 -19.88 15.97
CA LYS A 222 -2.70 -21.31 15.66
C LYS A 222 -1.49 -22.16 16.05
N ILE A 223 -0.29 -21.75 15.63
CA ILE A 223 0.96 -22.47 15.92
C ILE A 223 1.51 -22.08 17.29
N THR A 224 1.42 -20.79 17.62
CA THR A 224 1.75 -20.26 18.95
C THR A 224 0.83 -19.09 19.29
N SER A 225 0.76 -18.67 20.54
CA SER A 225 0.00 -17.48 20.98
C SER A 225 0.92 -16.33 21.41
N VAL A 226 0.35 -15.12 21.57
CA VAL A 226 1.08 -13.97 22.14
C VAL A 226 1.58 -14.29 23.55
N ASP A 227 0.81 -15.04 24.33
CA ASP A 227 1.13 -15.36 25.72
C ASP A 227 2.29 -16.35 25.78
N GLU A 228 2.28 -17.37 24.93
CA GLU A 228 3.41 -18.30 24.78
C GLU A 228 4.68 -17.59 24.30
N LEU A 229 4.59 -16.60 23.40
CA LEU A 229 5.76 -15.81 23.02
C LEU A 229 6.34 -15.08 24.23
N MET A 230 5.51 -14.42 25.04
CA MET A 230 5.96 -13.75 26.27
C MET A 230 6.57 -14.75 27.26
N GLU A 231 5.96 -15.92 27.46
CA GLU A 231 6.47 -17.00 28.30
C GLU A 231 7.81 -17.57 27.82
N ASN A 232 8.05 -17.57 26.50
CA ASN A 232 9.31 -17.98 25.87
C ASN A 232 10.40 -16.89 25.91
N GLY A 233 10.23 -15.87 26.76
CA GLY A 233 11.26 -14.89 27.08
C GLY A 233 11.39 -13.75 26.08
N TYR A 234 10.31 -13.40 25.37
CA TYR A 234 10.19 -12.11 24.69
C TYR A 234 9.72 -11.05 25.70
N ASP A 235 10.43 -9.93 25.78
CA ASP A 235 10.14 -8.85 26.74
C ASP A 235 8.97 -7.95 26.29
N ALA A 236 8.72 -7.91 24.98
CA ALA A 236 7.62 -7.21 24.33
C ALA A 236 7.17 -7.90 23.03
N VAL A 237 5.91 -7.68 22.65
CA VAL A 237 5.31 -8.16 21.40
C VAL A 237 4.68 -7.00 20.64
N PHE A 238 4.89 -6.93 19.33
CA PHE A 238 4.21 -6.00 18.43
C PHE A 238 3.31 -6.76 17.45
N ILE A 239 2.04 -6.38 17.36
CA ILE A 239 1.04 -6.96 16.46
C ILE A 239 0.85 -6.03 15.24
N GLY A 240 1.33 -6.48 14.09
CA GLY A 240 1.28 -5.78 12.80
C GLY A 240 0.61 -6.60 11.69
N THR A 241 -0.40 -7.41 12.03
CA THR A 241 -1.05 -8.39 11.12
C THR A 241 -1.92 -7.76 10.02
N GLY A 242 -2.19 -6.46 10.11
CA GLY A 242 -3.03 -5.73 9.16
C GLY A 242 -4.51 -6.15 9.17
N ALA A 243 -5.21 -5.82 8.08
CA ALA A 243 -6.64 -6.12 7.88
C ALA A 243 -6.84 -6.92 6.59
N GLY A 244 -6.52 -8.22 6.62
CA GLY A 244 -6.50 -9.09 5.42
C GLY A 244 -7.72 -9.99 5.19
N LEU A 245 -8.77 -9.90 6.01
CA LEU A 245 -9.98 -10.72 5.85
C LEU A 245 -10.94 -10.06 4.85
N PRO A 246 -11.22 -10.65 3.67
CA PRO A 246 -12.05 -9.99 2.66
C PRO A 246 -13.51 -9.88 3.10
N TYR A 247 -14.17 -8.79 2.70
CA TYR A 247 -15.64 -8.70 2.76
C TYR A 247 -16.27 -9.18 1.46
N PHE A 248 -17.42 -9.82 1.59
CA PHE A 248 -18.32 -10.16 0.49
C PHE A 248 -19.57 -9.28 0.57
N MET A 249 -20.34 -9.24 -0.51
CA MET A 249 -21.55 -8.42 -0.62
C MET A 249 -22.76 -9.02 0.08
N ASP A 250 -22.71 -10.31 0.41
CA ASP A 250 -23.81 -11.11 0.94
C ASP A 250 -25.01 -11.13 -0.01
N ILE A 251 -24.75 -11.37 -1.31
CA ILE A 251 -25.76 -11.46 -2.37
C ILE A 251 -25.87 -12.89 -2.93
N PRO A 252 -27.03 -13.27 -3.50
CA PRO A 252 -27.16 -14.57 -4.17
C PRO A 252 -26.10 -14.77 -5.25
N GLY A 253 -25.51 -15.97 -5.30
CA GLY A 253 -24.54 -16.37 -6.33
C GLY A 253 -23.07 -16.07 -6.05
N GLU A 254 -22.71 -15.49 -4.89
CA GLU A 254 -21.29 -15.22 -4.55
C GLU A 254 -20.39 -16.45 -4.43
N ASN A 255 -20.96 -17.66 -4.35
CA ASN A 255 -20.22 -18.92 -4.28
C ASN A 255 -20.08 -19.63 -5.64
N LEU A 256 -20.47 -18.98 -6.75
CA LEU A 256 -20.34 -19.55 -8.11
C LEU A 256 -18.88 -19.65 -8.54
N ASN A 257 -18.58 -20.61 -9.44
CA ASN A 257 -17.26 -20.70 -10.06
C ASN A 257 -16.99 -19.45 -10.92
N GLY A 258 -15.82 -18.85 -10.74
CA GLY A 258 -15.46 -17.59 -11.39
C GLY A 258 -15.71 -16.36 -10.51
N VAL A 259 -16.26 -16.51 -9.31
CA VAL A 259 -16.25 -15.47 -8.29
C VAL A 259 -14.97 -15.59 -7.46
N TYR A 260 -14.27 -14.48 -7.29
CA TYR A 260 -13.07 -14.34 -6.47
C TYR A 260 -13.26 -13.23 -5.44
N SER A 261 -12.70 -13.40 -4.24
CA SER A 261 -12.28 -12.22 -3.49
C SER A 261 -11.06 -11.59 -4.16
N ALA A 262 -10.92 -10.26 -4.10
CA ALA A 262 -9.71 -9.61 -4.60
C ALA A 262 -8.44 -10.12 -3.89
N ASN A 263 -8.55 -10.48 -2.61
CA ASN A 263 -7.46 -11.07 -1.83
C ASN A 263 -7.01 -12.40 -2.45
N GLU A 264 -7.93 -13.30 -2.79
CA GLU A 264 -7.58 -14.55 -3.48
C GLU A 264 -6.98 -14.28 -4.86
N PHE A 265 -7.66 -13.47 -5.68
CA PHE A 265 -7.27 -13.20 -7.06
C PHE A 265 -5.85 -12.61 -7.14
N LEU A 266 -5.57 -11.59 -6.32
CA LEU A 266 -4.26 -10.95 -6.26
C LEU A 266 -3.22 -11.85 -5.59
N THR A 267 -3.58 -12.66 -4.59
CA THR A 267 -2.62 -13.60 -3.98
C THR A 267 -2.18 -14.66 -4.99
N ARG A 268 -3.12 -15.25 -5.73
CA ARG A 268 -2.78 -16.24 -6.78
C ARG A 268 -1.91 -15.62 -7.86
N THR A 269 -2.20 -14.39 -8.28
CA THR A 269 -1.40 -13.73 -9.32
C THR A 269 -0.05 -13.27 -8.79
N ASN A 270 0.01 -12.55 -7.67
CA ASN A 270 1.21 -11.85 -7.23
C ASN A 270 2.14 -12.75 -6.41
N LEU A 271 1.60 -13.43 -5.39
CA LEU A 271 2.39 -14.28 -4.51
C LEU A 271 2.71 -15.61 -5.19
N MET A 272 1.70 -16.24 -5.79
CA MET A 272 1.85 -17.56 -6.42
C MET A 272 2.28 -17.49 -7.89
N LYS A 273 2.42 -16.28 -8.45
CA LYS A 273 2.83 -16.03 -9.83
C LYS A 273 1.97 -16.76 -10.87
N GLY A 274 0.66 -16.86 -10.62
CA GLY A 274 -0.25 -17.63 -11.47
C GLY A 274 -0.37 -17.14 -12.91
N TYR A 275 0.03 -15.90 -13.21
CA TYR A 275 0.17 -15.38 -14.58
C TYR A 275 1.30 -16.05 -15.38
N LYS A 276 2.15 -16.86 -14.73
CA LYS A 276 3.20 -17.68 -15.36
C LYS A 276 2.84 -19.16 -15.41
N PHE A 277 1.57 -19.53 -15.23
CA PHE A 277 1.13 -20.91 -15.40
C PHE A 277 1.40 -21.38 -16.85
N PRO A 278 1.93 -22.59 -17.09
CA PRO A 278 2.18 -23.68 -16.15
C PRO A 278 3.57 -23.71 -15.47
N ASP A 279 4.46 -22.75 -15.74
CA ASP A 279 5.80 -22.68 -15.10
C ASP A 279 5.69 -22.55 -13.57
N TYR A 280 4.61 -21.93 -13.10
CA TYR A 280 4.18 -21.93 -11.70
C TYR A 280 2.90 -22.75 -11.55
N ALA A 281 2.83 -23.57 -10.50
CA ALA A 281 1.78 -24.59 -10.33
C ALA A 281 0.38 -24.03 -10.01
N THR A 282 0.27 -22.76 -9.58
CA THR A 282 -1.03 -22.18 -9.21
C THR A 282 -1.72 -21.57 -10.44
N PRO A 283 -2.86 -22.11 -10.89
CA PRO A 283 -3.61 -21.50 -11.98
C PRO A 283 -4.41 -20.28 -11.49
N VAL A 284 -4.69 -19.37 -12.43
CA VAL A 284 -5.69 -18.30 -12.31
C VAL A 284 -6.57 -18.37 -13.54
N LYS A 285 -7.89 -18.47 -13.35
CA LYS A 285 -8.84 -18.53 -14.46
C LYS A 285 -9.55 -17.19 -14.57
N VAL A 286 -9.49 -16.59 -15.77
CA VAL A 286 -10.27 -15.41 -16.14
C VAL A 286 -11.06 -15.74 -17.39
N GLY A 287 -12.32 -15.32 -17.44
CA GLY A 287 -13.13 -15.36 -18.65
C GLY A 287 -12.92 -14.14 -19.54
N LYS A 288 -13.77 -13.98 -20.55
CA LYS A 288 -13.66 -12.88 -21.52
C LYS A 288 -14.14 -11.56 -20.91
N ASN A 289 -15.24 -11.60 -20.15
CA ASN A 289 -15.85 -10.45 -19.50
C ASN A 289 -15.66 -10.55 -17.98
N VAL A 290 -14.91 -9.61 -17.42
CA VAL A 290 -14.58 -9.57 -16.00
C VAL A 290 -15.23 -8.36 -15.35
N ALA A 291 -15.99 -8.58 -14.28
CA ALA A 291 -16.46 -7.52 -13.40
C ALA A 291 -15.59 -7.43 -12.15
N VAL A 292 -15.13 -6.24 -11.81
CA VAL A 292 -14.45 -5.94 -10.55
C VAL A 292 -15.32 -5.00 -9.73
N LEU A 293 -15.73 -5.44 -8.54
CA LEU A 293 -16.69 -4.73 -7.71
C LEU A 293 -15.97 -3.84 -6.71
N GLY A 294 -16.06 -2.52 -6.88
CA GLY A 294 -15.35 -1.53 -6.06
C GLY A 294 -14.52 -0.57 -6.90
N ALA A 295 -13.90 0.42 -6.25
CA ALA A 295 -13.18 1.50 -6.93
C ALA A 295 -11.93 2.00 -6.20
N GLY A 296 -11.42 1.22 -5.24
CA GLY A 296 -10.15 1.51 -4.57
C GLY A 296 -8.94 0.96 -5.34
N ASN A 297 -7.75 1.17 -4.81
CA ASN A 297 -6.51 0.64 -5.41
C ASN A 297 -6.57 -0.88 -5.63
N VAL A 298 -7.17 -1.64 -4.71
CA VAL A 298 -7.37 -3.09 -4.85
C VAL A 298 -8.24 -3.43 -6.06
N ALA A 299 -9.26 -2.62 -6.36
CA ALA A 299 -10.10 -2.81 -7.54
C ALA A 299 -9.32 -2.47 -8.82
N MET A 300 -8.56 -1.38 -8.85
CA MET A 300 -7.71 -1.03 -9.99
C MET A 300 -6.66 -2.11 -10.26
N ASP A 301 -5.99 -2.58 -9.21
CA ASP A 301 -4.97 -3.63 -9.27
C ASP A 301 -5.58 -4.95 -9.79
N SER A 302 -6.78 -5.30 -9.33
CA SER A 302 -7.51 -6.50 -9.81
C SER A 302 -7.94 -6.36 -11.27
N ALA A 303 -8.48 -5.21 -11.68
CA ALA A 303 -8.93 -4.97 -13.05
C ALA A 303 -7.77 -5.01 -14.05
N ARG A 304 -6.68 -4.30 -13.75
CA ARG A 304 -5.47 -4.26 -14.56
C ARG A 304 -4.77 -5.61 -14.64
N THR A 305 -4.85 -6.40 -13.57
CA THR A 305 -4.38 -7.79 -13.55
C THR A 305 -5.25 -8.69 -14.44
N ALA A 306 -6.57 -8.59 -14.35
CA ALA A 306 -7.48 -9.38 -15.17
C ALA A 306 -7.28 -9.13 -16.67
N PHE A 307 -7.06 -7.87 -17.05
CA PHE A 307 -6.74 -7.50 -18.43
C PHE A 307 -5.45 -8.18 -18.92
N ARG A 308 -4.38 -8.12 -18.11
CA ARG A 308 -3.09 -8.77 -18.40
C ARG A 308 -3.16 -10.29 -18.48
N LEU A 309 -4.14 -10.90 -17.81
CA LEU A 309 -4.41 -12.33 -17.87
C LEU A 309 -5.21 -12.76 -19.11
N GLY A 310 -5.56 -11.82 -19.99
CA GLY A 310 -6.20 -12.10 -21.28
C GLY A 310 -7.72 -11.90 -21.32
N ALA A 311 -8.30 -11.19 -20.34
CA ALA A 311 -9.69 -10.77 -20.44
C ALA A 311 -9.87 -9.80 -21.62
N GLU A 312 -10.94 -9.97 -22.41
CA GLU A 312 -11.26 -9.11 -23.54
C GLU A 312 -11.92 -7.81 -23.08
N ASN A 313 -12.78 -7.89 -22.06
CA ASN A 313 -13.45 -6.74 -21.45
C ASN A 313 -13.34 -6.80 -19.93
N VAL A 314 -12.87 -5.71 -19.33
CA VAL A 314 -12.80 -5.57 -17.88
C VAL A 314 -13.60 -4.34 -17.44
N TYR A 315 -14.49 -4.54 -16.48
CA TYR A 315 -15.41 -3.52 -15.99
C TYR A 315 -15.19 -3.27 -14.50
N ILE A 316 -14.89 -2.04 -14.14
CA ILE A 316 -15.06 -1.53 -12.78
C ILE A 316 -16.55 -1.27 -12.56
N ILE A 317 -17.18 -1.98 -11.62
CA ILE A 317 -18.57 -1.73 -11.21
C ILE A 317 -18.54 -1.01 -9.87
N TYR A 318 -19.06 0.22 -9.85
CA TYR A 318 -18.99 1.08 -8.67
C TYR A 318 -20.29 1.83 -8.41
N ARG A 319 -20.75 1.75 -7.16
CA ARG A 319 -22.02 2.33 -6.70
C ARG A 319 -22.04 3.86 -6.60
N ARG A 320 -20.91 4.56 -6.77
CA ARG A 320 -20.83 6.04 -6.72
C ARG A 320 -20.30 6.59 -8.03
N SER A 321 -20.08 7.91 -8.10
CA SER A 321 -19.48 8.55 -9.27
C SER A 321 -17.95 8.52 -9.23
N ARG A 322 -17.34 9.08 -10.27
CA ARG A 322 -15.90 9.15 -10.46
C ARG A 322 -15.21 9.93 -9.34
N ASP A 323 -15.84 11.02 -8.89
CA ASP A 323 -15.26 11.92 -7.88
C ASP A 323 -15.16 11.26 -6.49
N GLU A 324 -15.99 10.24 -6.22
CA GLU A 324 -15.94 9.48 -4.97
C GLU A 324 -15.03 8.25 -5.02
N MET A 325 -14.29 8.02 -6.12
CA MET A 325 -13.38 6.88 -6.23
C MET A 325 -12.16 7.08 -5.31
N PRO A 326 -11.87 6.13 -4.40
CA PRO A 326 -10.75 6.25 -3.46
C PRO A 326 -9.41 5.76 -4.02
N ALA A 327 -9.36 5.29 -5.27
CA ALA A 327 -8.11 4.89 -5.92
C ALA A 327 -7.20 6.09 -6.17
N ARG A 328 -5.89 5.82 -6.22
CA ARG A 328 -4.86 6.79 -6.57
C ARG A 328 -5.07 7.25 -8.01
N LYS A 329 -4.97 8.55 -8.26
CA LYS A 329 -5.29 9.16 -9.57
C LYS A 329 -4.47 8.58 -10.71
N GLU A 330 -3.17 8.43 -10.52
CA GLU A 330 -2.26 7.84 -11.51
C GLU A 330 -2.65 6.39 -11.85
N GLU A 331 -3.20 5.62 -10.92
CA GLU A 331 -3.67 4.25 -11.21
C GLU A 331 -5.01 4.22 -11.95
N LEU A 332 -5.86 5.22 -11.73
CA LEU A 332 -7.11 5.40 -12.49
C LEU A 332 -6.80 5.77 -13.94
N GLU A 333 -5.91 6.74 -14.15
CA GLU A 333 -5.44 7.17 -15.46
C GLU A 333 -4.81 5.98 -16.21
N HIS A 334 -3.92 5.22 -15.55
CA HIS A 334 -3.33 4.03 -16.16
C HIS A 334 -4.35 2.95 -16.52
N ALA A 335 -5.39 2.75 -15.70
CA ALA A 335 -6.44 1.79 -15.97
C ALA A 335 -7.27 2.18 -17.22
N GLU A 336 -7.56 3.48 -17.38
CA GLU A 336 -8.28 4.01 -18.54
C GLU A 336 -7.46 3.90 -19.82
N GLU A 337 -6.18 4.27 -19.78
CA GLU A 337 -5.25 4.13 -20.90
C GLU A 337 -5.11 2.67 -21.36
N GLU A 338 -5.21 1.72 -20.43
CA GLU A 338 -5.18 0.27 -20.71
C GLU A 338 -6.53 -0.28 -21.23
N GLY A 339 -7.59 0.55 -21.27
CA GLY A 339 -8.90 0.18 -21.81
C GLY A 339 -9.91 -0.39 -20.81
N ILE A 340 -9.65 -0.26 -19.51
CA ILE A 340 -10.61 -0.68 -18.47
C ILE A 340 -11.85 0.22 -18.51
N GLN A 341 -13.02 -0.40 -18.48
CA GLN A 341 -14.30 0.28 -18.59
C GLN A 341 -14.91 0.56 -17.21
N PHE A 342 -15.57 1.71 -17.06
CA PHE A 342 -16.19 2.11 -15.79
C PHE A 342 -17.72 2.08 -15.89
N ARG A 343 -18.35 1.26 -15.05
CA ARG A 343 -19.79 1.21 -14.81
C ARG A 343 -20.08 1.85 -13.45
N LEU A 344 -20.11 3.18 -13.47
CA LEU A 344 -20.40 4.02 -12.31
C LEU A 344 -21.90 3.99 -11.99
N LEU A 345 -22.26 4.44 -10.78
CA LEU A 345 -23.64 4.45 -10.28
C LEU A 345 -24.37 3.11 -10.50
N THR A 346 -23.63 2.02 -10.31
CA THR A 346 -24.08 0.65 -10.57
C THR A 346 -23.59 -0.27 -9.45
N ASN A 347 -24.45 -1.15 -8.96
CA ASN A 347 -24.07 -2.16 -7.96
C ASN A 347 -24.82 -3.47 -8.23
N PRO A 348 -24.17 -4.65 -8.17
CA PRO A 348 -24.87 -5.92 -8.33
C PRO A 348 -25.76 -6.21 -7.12
N VAL A 349 -26.85 -6.94 -7.38
CA VAL A 349 -27.79 -7.47 -6.38
C VAL A 349 -27.90 -9.00 -6.42
N SER A 350 -27.47 -9.63 -7.52
CA SER A 350 -27.25 -11.07 -7.61
C SER A 350 -26.24 -11.40 -8.72
N ILE A 351 -25.60 -12.57 -8.59
CA ILE A 351 -24.71 -13.17 -9.58
C ILE A 351 -25.41 -14.42 -10.12
N GLU A 352 -25.62 -14.47 -11.43
CA GLU A 352 -26.35 -15.57 -12.06
C GLU A 352 -25.37 -16.62 -12.62
N GLY A 353 -25.70 -17.89 -12.41
CA GLY A 353 -24.91 -19.04 -12.83
C GLY A 353 -25.46 -19.75 -14.06
N ASP A 354 -24.60 -20.42 -14.81
CA ASP A 354 -25.01 -21.42 -15.80
C ASP A 354 -25.35 -22.78 -15.15
N GLU A 355 -25.77 -23.75 -15.96
CA GLU A 355 -26.11 -25.10 -15.51
C GLU A 355 -24.93 -25.86 -14.87
N ARG A 356 -23.69 -25.39 -15.08
CA ARG A 356 -22.45 -25.97 -14.53
C ARG A 356 -21.95 -25.19 -13.31
N GLY A 357 -22.70 -24.19 -12.84
CA GLY A 357 -22.35 -23.35 -11.70
C GLY A 357 -21.24 -22.35 -11.97
N TRP A 358 -21.00 -21.97 -13.23
CA TRP A 358 -20.11 -20.85 -13.59
C TRP A 358 -20.86 -19.55 -13.70
N VAL A 359 -20.22 -18.44 -13.33
CA VAL A 359 -20.78 -17.10 -13.56
C VAL A 359 -21.15 -16.94 -15.03
N LYS A 360 -22.38 -16.46 -15.27
CA LYS A 360 -22.94 -16.14 -16.59
C LYS A 360 -23.27 -14.65 -16.73
N SER A 361 -23.74 -14.03 -15.65
CA SER A 361 -24.11 -12.62 -15.65
C SER A 361 -24.26 -12.04 -14.25
N LEU A 362 -24.39 -10.71 -14.19
CA LEU A 362 -24.73 -9.95 -12.99
C LEU A 362 -26.09 -9.27 -13.18
N THR A 363 -26.97 -9.41 -12.20
CA THR A 363 -28.14 -8.52 -12.08
C THR A 363 -27.73 -7.30 -11.27
N CYS A 364 -27.81 -6.12 -11.87
CA CYS A 364 -27.38 -4.85 -11.28
C CYS A 364 -28.53 -3.87 -11.09
N LEU A 365 -28.38 -2.96 -10.13
CA LEU A 365 -29.23 -1.78 -9.95
C LEU A 365 -28.49 -0.50 -10.35
N ARG A 366 -29.24 0.51 -10.81
CA ARG A 366 -28.77 1.89 -10.94
C ARG A 366 -28.86 2.63 -9.61
N TYR A 367 -27.96 3.58 -9.44
CA TYR A 367 -27.86 4.42 -8.24
C TYR A 367 -27.88 5.90 -8.61
N GLU A 368 -28.29 6.73 -7.68
CA GLU A 368 -28.09 8.17 -7.70
C GLU A 368 -27.29 8.60 -6.45
N LEU A 369 -26.73 9.81 -6.48
CA LEU A 369 -25.99 10.35 -5.35
C LEU A 369 -26.92 11.16 -4.44
N GLY A 370 -26.99 10.78 -3.17
CA GLY A 370 -27.62 11.54 -2.10
C GLY A 370 -26.65 12.50 -1.42
N GLU A 371 -26.93 12.78 -0.15
CA GLU A 371 -26.12 13.63 0.72
C GLU A 371 -24.76 12.97 1.07
N PRO A 372 -23.72 13.77 1.40
CA PRO A 372 -22.45 13.25 1.91
C PRO A 372 -22.61 12.34 3.14
N ASP A 373 -21.91 11.21 3.14
CA ASP A 373 -21.76 10.32 4.28
C ASP A 373 -20.71 10.87 5.28
N ALA A 374 -20.47 10.15 6.39
CA ALA A 374 -19.49 10.54 7.41
C ALA A 374 -18.04 10.64 6.89
N SER A 375 -17.73 10.05 5.73
CA SER A 375 -16.43 10.20 5.05
C SER A 375 -16.38 11.42 4.12
N GLY A 376 -17.46 12.20 4.02
CA GLY A 376 -17.60 13.36 3.14
C GLY A 376 -17.96 13.01 1.69
N ARG A 377 -18.11 11.71 1.36
CA ARG A 377 -18.45 11.25 0.01
C ARG A 377 -19.95 11.09 -0.13
N ARG A 378 -20.52 11.47 -1.26
CA ARG A 378 -21.98 11.35 -1.49
C ARG A 378 -22.46 9.91 -1.36
N ALA A 379 -23.53 9.73 -0.59
CA ALA A 379 -24.11 8.43 -0.31
C ALA A 379 -24.80 7.87 -1.57
N PRO A 380 -24.60 6.59 -1.91
CA PRO A 380 -25.28 5.96 -3.03
C PRO A 380 -26.72 5.58 -2.63
N VAL A 381 -27.71 5.99 -3.42
CA VAL A 381 -29.13 5.68 -3.23
C VAL A 381 -29.62 4.82 -4.40
N ALA A 382 -30.15 3.63 -4.10
CA ALA A 382 -30.60 2.70 -5.13
C ALA A 382 -31.90 3.18 -5.78
N ILE A 383 -31.95 3.16 -7.12
CA ILE A 383 -33.15 3.45 -7.90
C ILE A 383 -33.95 2.15 -8.04
N LYS A 384 -35.08 2.05 -7.35
CA LYS A 384 -35.94 0.84 -7.40
C LYS A 384 -36.51 0.63 -8.80
N GLY A 385 -36.61 -0.61 -9.26
CA GLY A 385 -37.15 -0.93 -10.59
C GLY A 385 -36.16 -0.67 -11.74
N SER A 386 -34.88 -0.42 -11.43
CA SER A 386 -33.83 -0.15 -12.42
C SER A 386 -32.94 -1.36 -12.70
N GLU A 387 -33.42 -2.56 -12.37
CA GLU A 387 -32.69 -3.81 -12.53
C GLU A 387 -32.34 -4.06 -14.00
N PHE A 388 -31.09 -4.45 -14.25
CA PHE A 388 -30.62 -4.84 -15.57
C PHE A 388 -29.53 -5.89 -15.48
N GLU A 389 -29.45 -6.74 -16.51
CA GLU A 389 -28.47 -7.82 -16.58
C GLU A 389 -27.23 -7.38 -17.37
N ILE A 390 -26.05 -7.82 -16.91
CA ILE A 390 -24.77 -7.63 -17.60
C ILE A 390 -24.09 -9.00 -17.75
N PRO A 391 -23.86 -9.51 -18.98
CA PRO A 391 -23.13 -10.75 -19.20
C PRO A 391 -21.70 -10.67 -18.64
N MET A 392 -21.30 -11.66 -17.84
CA MET A 392 -20.02 -11.72 -17.15
C MET A 392 -19.57 -13.17 -17.01
N ASP A 393 -18.27 -13.41 -17.09
CA ASP A 393 -17.68 -14.75 -16.95
C ASP A 393 -16.89 -14.87 -15.64
N THR A 394 -16.51 -13.75 -15.02
CA THR A 394 -15.68 -13.69 -13.83
C THR A 394 -16.02 -12.45 -13.01
N VAL A 395 -16.06 -12.59 -11.69
CA VAL A 395 -16.35 -11.50 -10.74
C VAL A 395 -15.24 -11.45 -9.71
N VAL A 396 -14.65 -10.27 -9.50
CA VAL A 396 -13.67 -10.03 -8.44
C VAL A 396 -14.24 -9.03 -7.43
N VAL A 397 -14.48 -9.49 -6.20
CA VAL A 397 -15.05 -8.68 -5.13
C VAL A 397 -13.94 -7.88 -4.43
N ALA A 398 -13.93 -6.56 -4.62
CA ALA A 398 -12.90 -5.63 -4.13
C ALA A 398 -13.50 -4.50 -3.25
N ILE A 399 -14.45 -4.85 -2.38
CA ILE A 399 -15.25 -3.90 -1.59
C ILE A 399 -14.65 -3.54 -0.22
N GLY A 400 -13.50 -4.12 0.12
CA GLY A 400 -12.79 -3.86 1.37
C GLY A 400 -12.46 -5.13 2.14
N GLN A 401 -11.82 -4.94 3.28
CA GLN A 401 -11.31 -6.01 4.12
C GLN A 401 -11.27 -5.58 5.59
N GLY A 402 -11.23 -6.56 6.49
CA GLY A 402 -11.27 -6.42 7.93
C GLY A 402 -10.13 -7.14 8.67
N PRO A 403 -10.03 -6.92 9.99
CA PRO A 403 -9.06 -7.60 10.83
C PRO A 403 -9.35 -9.11 10.88
N ASN A 404 -8.30 -9.92 10.84
CA ASN A 404 -8.42 -11.37 10.99
C ASN A 404 -8.42 -11.72 12.50
N PRO A 405 -9.42 -12.47 13.01
CA PRO A 405 -9.58 -12.69 14.44
C PRO A 405 -8.59 -13.70 15.05
N LEU A 406 -7.70 -14.32 14.26
CA LEU A 406 -6.80 -15.38 14.75
C LEU A 406 -5.98 -14.96 15.97
N VAL A 407 -5.21 -13.87 15.88
CA VAL A 407 -4.36 -13.38 16.98
C VAL A 407 -5.19 -12.81 18.12
N THR A 408 -6.27 -12.08 17.81
CA THR A 408 -7.08 -11.43 18.86
C THR A 408 -7.89 -12.44 19.67
N THR A 409 -8.38 -13.51 19.05
CA THR A 409 -9.12 -14.57 19.74
C THR A 409 -8.21 -15.42 20.62
N SER A 410 -6.95 -15.62 20.22
CA SER A 410 -5.96 -16.38 20.98
C SER A 410 -5.22 -15.55 22.05
N THR A 411 -5.57 -14.28 22.24
CA THR A 411 -4.85 -13.37 23.15
C THR A 411 -5.84 -12.71 24.12
N PRO A 412 -6.19 -13.39 25.24
CA PRO A 412 -7.07 -12.84 26.24
C PRO A 412 -6.55 -11.50 26.80
N GLY A 413 -7.46 -10.57 27.06
CA GLY A 413 -7.16 -9.26 27.61
C GLY A 413 -6.88 -8.16 26.59
N LEU A 414 -7.00 -8.44 25.28
CA LEU A 414 -6.99 -7.41 24.23
C LEU A 414 -8.37 -6.76 24.05
N GLU A 415 -8.44 -5.45 24.19
CA GLU A 415 -9.61 -4.66 23.87
C GLU A 415 -9.72 -4.48 22.35
N LEU A 416 -10.92 -4.71 21.81
CA LEU A 416 -11.24 -4.55 20.40
C LEU A 416 -12.36 -3.52 20.23
N ASN A 417 -12.30 -2.75 19.14
CA ASN A 417 -13.40 -1.88 18.77
C ASN A 417 -14.55 -2.68 18.11
N LYS A 418 -15.67 -2.01 17.80
CA LYS A 418 -16.86 -2.64 17.17
C LYS A 418 -16.60 -3.31 15.81
N ARG A 419 -15.48 -3.00 15.16
CA ARG A 419 -15.06 -3.56 13.86
C ARG A 419 -14.06 -4.72 14.00
N GLY A 420 -13.71 -5.10 15.24
CA GLY A 420 -12.74 -6.15 15.54
C GLY A 420 -11.28 -5.71 15.47
N ASN A 421 -11.00 -4.42 15.31
CA ASN A 421 -9.63 -3.89 15.32
C ASN A 421 -9.13 -3.76 16.76
N ILE A 422 -7.82 -3.92 16.96
CA ILE A 422 -7.18 -3.78 18.28
C ILE A 422 -7.20 -2.30 18.69
N VAL A 423 -7.62 -2.03 19.93
CA VAL A 423 -7.50 -0.71 20.55
C VAL A 423 -6.08 -0.58 21.13
N ALA A 424 -5.40 0.50 20.74
CA ALA A 424 -4.06 0.84 21.21
C ALA A 424 -3.99 2.32 21.57
N ASP A 425 -3.15 2.65 22.54
CA ASP A 425 -2.89 4.02 22.95
C ASP A 425 -2.35 4.86 21.77
N ALA A 426 -2.86 6.08 21.63
CA ALA A 426 -2.57 6.90 20.47
C ALA A 426 -1.10 7.36 20.41
N GLU A 427 -0.42 7.46 21.56
CA GLU A 427 0.96 7.96 21.65
C GLU A 427 2.01 6.86 21.72
N THR A 428 1.74 5.78 22.44
CA THR A 428 2.69 4.69 22.67
C THR A 428 2.40 3.47 21.82
N LEU A 429 1.18 3.32 21.29
CA LEU A 429 0.68 2.15 20.58
C LEU A 429 0.62 0.88 21.44
N MET A 430 0.74 1.03 22.77
CA MET A 430 0.54 -0.06 23.71
C MET A 430 -0.95 -0.42 23.76
N THR A 431 -1.25 -1.71 23.78
CA THR A 431 -2.62 -2.23 23.88
C THR A 431 -3.09 -2.27 25.34
N SER A 432 -4.31 -2.75 25.58
CA SER A 432 -4.80 -3.06 26.93
C SER A 432 -4.00 -4.16 27.65
N LYS A 433 -3.14 -4.91 26.93
CA LYS A 433 -2.26 -5.92 27.50
C LYS A 433 -0.83 -5.37 27.67
N PRO A 434 -0.30 -5.25 28.91
CA PRO A 434 1.04 -4.70 29.15
C PRO A 434 2.14 -5.45 28.40
N GLY A 435 3.06 -4.71 27.78
CA GLY A 435 4.13 -5.28 26.94
C GLY A 435 3.69 -5.73 25.55
N VAL A 436 2.40 -5.59 25.21
CA VAL A 436 1.88 -5.87 23.87
C VAL A 436 1.47 -4.57 23.20
N PHE A 437 1.99 -4.34 22.00
CA PHE A 437 1.77 -3.16 21.17
C PHE A 437 1.09 -3.57 19.87
N ALA A 438 0.37 -2.65 19.22
CA ALA A 438 -0.25 -2.91 17.92
C ALA A 438 -0.22 -1.68 17.02
N GLY A 439 -0.05 -1.89 15.71
CA GLY A 439 0.09 -0.78 14.76
C GLY A 439 -0.23 -1.14 13.31
N GLY A 440 -0.51 -0.11 12.52
CA GLY A 440 -0.96 -0.24 11.14
C GLY A 440 -2.42 -0.67 11.02
N ASP A 441 -2.75 -1.35 9.93
CA ASP A 441 -4.14 -1.61 9.55
C ASP A 441 -4.93 -2.47 10.56
N ILE A 442 -4.26 -3.21 11.45
CA ILE A 442 -4.93 -3.95 12.54
C ILE A 442 -5.56 -3.02 13.58
N VAL A 443 -5.05 -1.79 13.72
CA VAL A 443 -5.58 -0.73 14.61
C VAL A 443 -6.50 0.21 13.84
N THR A 444 -6.04 0.74 12.69
CA THR A 444 -6.75 1.81 11.96
C THR A 444 -7.81 1.30 10.99
N GLY A 445 -7.78 0.00 10.65
CA GLY A 445 -8.39 -0.51 9.43
C GLY A 445 -7.54 -0.16 8.20
N ALA A 446 -7.98 -0.64 7.02
CA ALA A 446 -7.27 -0.47 5.76
C ALA A 446 -6.89 1.01 5.49
N ALA A 447 -5.59 1.27 5.37
CA ALA A 447 -5.03 2.62 5.22
C ALA A 447 -4.02 2.68 4.07
N THR A 448 -2.86 3.34 4.28
CA THR A 448 -1.78 3.44 3.28
C THR A 448 -0.50 2.85 3.83
N VAL A 449 0.40 2.40 2.94
CA VAL A 449 1.71 1.81 3.31
C VAL A 449 2.50 2.73 4.25
N ILE A 450 2.52 4.03 3.97
CA ILE A 450 3.25 5.01 4.78
C ILE A 450 2.64 5.22 6.17
N LEU A 451 1.31 5.10 6.32
CA LEU A 451 0.65 5.15 7.63
C LEU A 451 0.98 3.90 8.46
N ALA A 452 0.94 2.72 7.83
CA ALA A 452 1.32 1.47 8.49
C ALA A 452 2.78 1.51 8.95
N MET A 453 3.68 1.99 8.09
CA MET A 453 5.09 2.18 8.42
C MET A 453 5.27 3.18 9.57
N GLY A 454 4.59 4.33 9.53
CA GLY A 454 4.63 5.33 10.60
C GLY A 454 4.18 4.78 11.96
N ALA A 455 3.11 3.97 11.97
CA ALA A 455 2.66 3.27 13.17
C ALA A 455 3.72 2.29 13.70
N GLY A 456 4.44 1.61 12.81
CA GLY A 456 5.54 0.70 13.19
C GLY A 456 6.70 1.43 13.86
N LYS A 457 7.11 2.59 13.32
CA LYS A 457 8.16 3.44 13.92
C LYS A 457 7.73 3.99 15.27
N LYS A 458 6.48 4.45 15.39
CA LYS A 458 5.91 4.96 16.65
C LYS A 458 5.84 3.86 17.71
N ALA A 459 5.43 2.65 17.33
CA ALA A 459 5.43 1.49 18.22
C ALA A 459 6.86 1.06 18.63
N ALA A 460 7.85 1.11 17.72
CA ALA A 460 9.24 0.82 18.07
C ALA A 460 9.77 1.78 19.16
N GLU A 461 9.46 3.08 19.05
CA GLU A 461 9.80 4.05 20.10
C GLU A 461 9.08 3.75 21.41
N GLY A 462 7.77 3.46 21.37
CA GLY A 462 7.00 3.07 22.55
C GLY A 462 7.55 1.81 23.25
N ILE A 463 7.91 0.79 22.48
CA ILE A 463 8.54 -0.44 22.98
C ILE A 463 9.90 -0.12 23.60
N ASN A 464 10.73 0.68 22.93
CA ASN A 464 12.05 1.05 23.44
C ASN A 464 11.97 1.78 24.79
N GLN A 465 11.02 2.72 24.93
CA GLN A 465 10.78 3.42 26.19
C GLN A 465 10.29 2.48 27.29
N TYR A 466 9.33 1.60 26.96
CA TYR A 466 8.80 0.60 27.88
C TYR A 466 9.90 -0.35 28.39
N LEU A 467 10.77 -0.83 27.51
CA LEU A 467 11.85 -1.76 27.86
C LEU A 467 12.99 -1.10 28.63
N LYS A 468 13.24 0.20 28.45
CA LYS A 468 14.22 0.96 29.24
C LYS A 468 13.72 1.27 30.66
N ALA A 469 12.41 1.36 30.85
CA ALA A 469 11.80 1.57 32.15
C ALA A 469 11.73 0.29 33.02
N LYS A 470 12.03 -0.88 32.43
CA LYS A 470 12.10 -2.19 33.07
C LYS A 470 13.54 -2.64 33.30
#